data_AF-A0A1Y1XW52-F1
#
_entry.id   AF-A0A1Y1XW52-F1
#
_cell.length_a   1.000
_cell.length_b   1.000
_cell.length_c   1.000
_cell.angle_alpha   90.00
_cell.angle_beta   90.00
_cell.angle_gamma   90.00
#
_symmetry.space_group_name_H-M   'P 1'
#
loop_
_entity.id
_entity.type
_entity.pdbx_description
1 polymer ?
#
loop_
_entity_poly.entity_id
_entity_poly.type
_entity_poly.pdbx_seq_one_letter_code
_entity_poly.pdbx_strand_id
1 'polypeptide(L)' 'EVGDKVASRHVQKGVVTITLPQKDLPYTEEGIVPDIFISPHAIPGHMTIDQLLEGFGW' A
#
# COMPACT_ATOMS: atom_id res chain seq x y z
N GLU A 1 8.06 11.87 1.03
CA GLU A 1 7.62 12.80 2.10
C GLU A 1 6.10 12.93 2.09
N VAL A 2 5.49 13.36 3.19
CA VAL A 2 4.05 13.64 3.21
C VAL A 2 3.73 14.67 2.13
N GLY A 3 2.79 14.36 1.24
CA GLY A 3 2.46 15.18 0.07
C GLY A 3 3.08 14.69 -1.24
N ASP A 4 4.02 13.74 -1.21
CA ASP A 4 4.59 13.18 -2.44
C ASP A 4 3.56 12.34 -3.20
N LYS A 5 3.59 12.50 -4.54
CA LYS A 5 2.83 11.67 -5.46
C LYS A 5 3.59 10.38 -5.74
N VAL A 6 2.94 9.26 -5.46
CA VAL A 6 3.44 7.92 -5.76
C VAL A 6 2.52 7.27 -6.79
N ALA A 7 3.09 6.44 -7.65
CA ALA A 7 2.34 5.65 -8.61
C ALA A 7 2.83 4.20 -8.58
N SER A 8 1.90 3.26 -8.56
CA SER A 8 2.19 1.84 -8.76
C SER A 8 2.54 1.55 -10.24
N ARG A 9 3.16 0.39 -10.51
CA ARG A 9 3.44 -0.09 -11.87
C ARG A 9 2.16 -0.25 -12.71
N HIS A 10 1.05 -0.55 -12.03
CA HIS A 10 -0.30 -0.65 -12.60
C HIS A 10 -1.05 0.69 -12.63
N VAL A 11 -0.32 1.81 -12.59
CA VAL A 11 -0.85 3.18 -12.77
C VAL A 11 -1.85 3.60 -11.67
N GLN A 12 -1.84 2.93 -10.50
CA GLN A 12 -2.57 3.41 -9.34
C GLN A 12 -1.79 4.57 -8.71
N LYS A 13 -2.35 5.78 -8.81
CA LYS A 13 -1.73 7.01 -8.30
C LYS A 13 -2.29 7.34 -6.92
N GLY A 14 -1.41 7.67 -5.98
CA GLY A 14 -1.76 8.09 -4.63
C GLY A 14 -0.87 9.23 -4.15
N VAL A 15 -1.28 9.88 -3.07
CA VAL A 15 -0.46 10.87 -2.36
C VAL A 15 -0.17 10.30 -0.97
N VAL A 16 1.09 10.40 -0.52
CA VAL A 16 1.46 10.00 0.84
C VAL A 16 0.83 10.98 1.82
N THR A 17 -0.23 10.58 2.52
CA THR A 17 -1.00 11.47 3.42
C THR A 17 -0.42 11.58 4.82
N ILE A 18 0.16 10.49 5.33
CA ILE A 18 0.70 10.41 6.69
C ILE A 18 1.89 9.45 6.72
N THR A 19 2.89 9.76 7.54
CA THR A 19 4.00 8.88 7.85
C THR A 19 3.98 8.61 9.35
N LEU A 20 3.76 7.34 9.72
CA LEU A 20 3.69 6.90 11.11
C LEU A 20 5.00 6.22 11.51
N PRO A 21 5.45 6.35 12.77
CA PRO A 21 6.59 5.60 13.26
C PRO A 21 6.20 4.12 13.46
N GLN A 22 7.17 3.22 13.29
CA GLN A 22 6.95 1.76 13.31
C GLN A 22 6.28 1.25 14.60
N LYS A 23 6.49 1.94 15.73
CA LYS A 23 5.86 1.62 17.03
C LYS A 23 4.33 1.77 17.07
N ASP A 24 3.76 2.59 16.18
CA ASP A 24 2.34 2.91 16.17
C ASP A 24 1.59 2.07 15.10
N LEU A 25 2.29 1.18 14.40
CA LEU A 25 1.76 0.34 13.34
C LEU A 25 1.29 -1.02 13.88
N PRO A 26 0.23 -1.60 13.28
CA PRO A 26 -0.16 -2.97 13.58
C PRO A 26 0.96 -3.94 13.16
N TYR A 27 1.22 -4.93 14.00
CA TYR A 27 2.21 -5.99 13.75
C TYR A 27 1.52 -7.36 13.71
N THR A 28 2.08 -8.30 12.95
CA THR A 28 1.62 -9.69 12.95
C THR A 28 2.13 -10.45 14.19
N GLU A 29 1.58 -11.63 14.47
CA GLU A 29 2.07 -12.49 15.58
C GLU A 29 3.55 -12.87 15.44
N GLU A 30 4.06 -12.86 14.21
CA GLU A 30 5.48 -13.10 13.88
C GLU A 30 6.34 -11.81 13.98
N GLY A 31 5.75 -10.67 14.36
CA GLY A 31 6.42 -9.39 14.53
C GLY A 31 6.63 -8.61 13.22
N ILE A 32 5.98 -9.00 12.12
CA ILE A 32 6.11 -8.32 10.83
C ILE A 32 5.28 -7.05 10.88
N VAL A 33 5.90 -5.91 10.55
CA VAL A 33 5.25 -4.60 10.45
C VAL A 33 5.12 -4.23 8.97
N PRO A 34 3.93 -3.83 8.48
CA PRO A 34 3.75 -3.47 7.09
C PRO A 34 4.42 -2.12 6.76
N ASP A 35 5.04 -2.03 5.58
CA ASP A 35 5.70 -0.81 5.12
C ASP A 35 4.73 0.24 4.55
N ILE A 36 3.63 -0.20 3.93
CA ILE A 36 2.69 0.66 3.18
C ILE A 36 1.25 0.25 3.48
N PHE A 37 0.38 1.23 3.76
CA PHE A 37 -1.07 1.04 3.84
C PHE A 37 -1.75 1.57 2.58
N ILE A 38 -2.61 0.73 1.99
CA ILE A 38 -3.44 1.08 0.85
C ILE A 38 -4.90 0.86 1.23
N SER A 39 -5.79 1.79 0.87
CA SER A 39 -7.22 1.61 1.10
C SER A 39 -7.74 0.46 0.24
N PRO A 40 -8.47 -0.52 0.80
CA PRO A 40 -9.04 -1.63 0.03
C PRO A 40 -10.05 -1.13 -1.03
N HIS A 41 -10.66 0.04 -0.80
CA HIS A 41 -11.53 0.70 -1.79
C HIS A 41 -10.79 1.19 -3.04
N ALA A 42 -9.45 1.31 -2.96
CA ALA A 42 -8.61 1.72 -4.08
C ALA A 42 -8.28 0.57 -5.05
N ILE A 43 -8.82 -0.63 -4.79
CA ILE A 43 -8.74 -1.81 -5.67
C ILE A 43 -10.13 -2.11 -6.29
N PRO A 44 -10.79 -1.22 -7.06
CA PRO A 44 -12.02 -1.58 -7.73
C PRO A 44 -11.75 -2.07 -9.17
N GLY A 45 -11.91 -3.39 -9.39
CA GLY A 45 -12.15 -3.98 -10.70
C GLY A 45 -10.94 -4.54 -11.46
N HIS A 46 -11.22 -5.10 -12.66
CA HIS A 46 -10.31 -5.84 -13.53
C HIS A 46 -8.99 -5.12 -13.89
N MET A 47 -8.92 -3.80 -13.73
CA MET A 47 -7.72 -2.99 -14.03
C MET A 47 -6.72 -2.89 -12.86
N THR A 48 -7.09 -3.39 -11.68
CA THR A 48 -6.28 -3.30 -10.44
C THR A 48 -6.03 -4.64 -9.77
N ILE A 49 -6.53 -5.75 -10.34
CA ILE A 49 -6.25 -7.12 -9.87
C ILE A 49 -4.77 -7.47 -10.04
N ASP A 50 -4.16 -7.03 -11.15
CA ASP A 50 -2.75 -7.29 -11.42
C ASP A 50 -1.84 -6.65 -10.36
N GLN A 51 -2.24 -5.51 -9.78
CA GLN A 51 -1.53 -4.89 -8.67
C GLN A 51 -1.63 -5.71 -7.37
N LEU A 52 -2.77 -6.39 -7.15
CA LEU A 52 -2.92 -7.28 -6.01
C LEU A 52 -2.07 -8.55 -6.19
N LEU A 53 -2.05 -9.11 -7.41
CA LEU A 53 -1.19 -10.24 -7.78
C LEU A 53 0.30 -9.89 -7.61
N GLU A 54 0.71 -8.69 -8.02
CA GLU A 54 2.06 -8.17 -7.79
C GLU A 54 2.41 -8.11 -6.29
N GLY A 55 1.45 -7.73 -5.44
CA GLY A 55 1.62 -7.74 -3.98
C GLY A 55 1.85 -9.14 -3.40
N PHE A 56 1.40 -10.20 -4.10
CA PHE A 56 1.68 -11.59 -3.75
C PHE A 56 2.96 -12.15 -4.40
N GLY A 57 3.72 -11.31 -5.12
CA GLY A 57 5.00 -11.69 -5.74
C GLY A 57 4.91 -12.29 -7.14
N TRP A 58 3.81 -12.04 -7.86
CA TRP A 58 3.63 -12.44 -9.26
C TRP A 58 3.97 -11.33 -10.25
#